data_AF-A0A953MT38-F1
#
_entry.id   AF-A0A953MT38-F1
#
_cell.length_a   1.000
_cell.length_b   1.000
_cell.length_c   1.000
_cell.angle_alpha   90.00
_cell.angle_beta   90.00
_cell.angle_gamma   90.00
#
_symmetry.space_group_name_H-M   'P 1'
#
loop_
_entity.id
_entity.type
_entity.pdbx_description
1 polymer ?
#
loop_
_entity_poly.entity_id
_entity_poly.type
_entity_poly.pdbx_seq_one_letter_code
_entity_poly.pdbx_strand_id
1 'polypeptide(L)'
;GLIWVTAVVVGIFITFGGQTAVIFTDLVQGVMLIFAGLLVFILGIYFLGGWDSFWHLLPTSWKLPFAGFNSPAEFNSVGIFWEDAIAGSVGFLFMNMGLIMRFMATKNVHEGRKAATANILFMLPVSAIVVGGGGWVAKAISVARPDLISPDSAPDSVFVLVSHILTGPGVFGFVIAAIVAALMSTVSTLLNATAAIWVNDVDKPIRIWLKKIKKEDETDEKRAMIIARVSTVAFTIIGVLAVYAFKSYPTIYQAHAFFHATITPPLMVAIFFGAFWKKFTPAGLITTVLGGVTLMLLGFKFPQQLIQPLAHGTPYDPVHPFTYMAALYNLIVCLSVAVVVTLFHDKLKKLAKKIRKNSKDKGIMYVIIALSVIIIIIDMTAVFLNINFGGLAVLLPLTLLMCAFVAVTTTVYVKYNEETQVLGLTIGSIRHAKEWFKGGKLNEREGEKVKAHWKIIEGKKDEINFSSKEMHKMQAEVGDLVYIADNRKWLGGLKSCHSVIGEPHDEHGVIMIRQLHLEKAQFVEGKIIEAEKEM
;
A
#
# COMPACT_ATOMS: atom_id res chain seq x y z
N GLY A 1 -7.83 5.31 -27.22
CA GLY A 1 -7.00 6.51 -27.44
C GLY A 1 -6.33 6.96 -26.15
N LEU A 2 -7.07 7.63 -25.26
CA LEU A 2 -6.55 8.27 -24.05
C LEU A 2 -5.70 7.34 -23.16
N ILE A 3 -6.15 6.11 -22.91
CA ILE A 3 -5.41 5.12 -22.09
C ILE A 3 -4.00 4.87 -22.62
N TRP A 4 -3.85 4.66 -23.93
CA TRP A 4 -2.56 4.40 -24.57
C TRP A 4 -1.65 5.64 -24.51
N VAL A 5 -2.21 6.82 -24.75
CA VAL A 5 -1.45 8.08 -24.66
C VAL A 5 -0.95 8.30 -23.23
N THR A 6 -1.81 8.14 -22.23
CA THR A 6 -1.43 8.26 -20.81
C THR A 6 -0.37 7.22 -20.46
N ALA A 7 -0.54 5.95 -20.85
CA ALA A 7 0.43 4.89 -20.56
C ALA A 7 1.82 5.17 -21.17
N VAL A 8 1.88 5.69 -22.41
CA VAL A 8 3.15 6.04 -23.07
C VAL A 8 3.82 7.21 -22.35
N VAL A 9 3.07 8.30 -22.10
CA VAL A 9 3.60 9.47 -21.38
C VAL A 9 4.11 9.07 -20.00
N VAL A 10 3.30 8.30 -19.26
CA VAL A 10 3.59 7.86 -17.90
C VAL A 10 4.80 6.93 -17.87
N GLY A 11 4.82 5.92 -18.75
CA GLY A 11 5.93 4.97 -18.86
C GLY A 11 7.27 5.64 -19.18
N ILE A 12 7.28 6.63 -20.08
CA ILE A 12 8.50 7.38 -20.41
C ILE A 12 9.01 8.13 -19.18
N PHE A 13 8.18 8.96 -18.53
CA PHE A 13 8.70 9.82 -17.46
C PHE A 13 9.18 9.02 -16.24
N ILE A 14 8.50 7.93 -15.86
CA ILE A 14 8.90 7.13 -14.68
C ILE A 14 10.22 6.43 -14.93
N THR A 15 10.39 5.87 -16.14
CA THR A 15 11.59 5.12 -16.51
C THR A 15 12.86 5.95 -16.33
N PHE A 16 12.78 7.27 -16.52
CA PHE A 16 13.90 8.20 -16.38
C PHE A 16 13.91 8.99 -15.06
N GLY A 17 12.76 9.31 -14.48
CA GLY A 17 12.63 10.24 -13.36
C GLY A 17 12.82 9.62 -11.96
N GLY A 18 12.51 8.34 -11.79
CA GLY A 18 12.60 7.67 -10.48
C GLY A 18 11.70 8.30 -9.39
N GLN A 19 11.91 7.89 -8.14
CA GLN A 19 11.04 8.25 -7.01
C GLN A 19 10.99 9.77 -6.74
N THR A 20 12.12 10.48 -6.86
CA THR A 20 12.17 11.93 -6.61
C THR A 20 11.31 12.69 -7.62
N ALA A 21 11.40 12.35 -8.92
CA ALA A 21 10.56 13.00 -9.93
C ALA A 21 9.07 12.75 -9.67
N VAL A 22 8.71 11.51 -9.30
CA VAL A 22 7.32 11.14 -8.96
C VAL A 22 6.80 12.01 -7.82
N ILE A 23 7.57 12.20 -6.74
CA ILE A 23 7.14 13.04 -5.61
C ILE A 23 6.87 14.49 -6.03
N PHE A 24 7.70 15.07 -6.92
CA PHE A 24 7.49 16.43 -7.41
C PHE A 24 6.27 16.58 -8.29
N THR A 25 6.10 15.67 -9.24
CA THR A 25 4.93 15.68 -10.11
C THR A 25 3.67 15.49 -9.28
N ASP A 26 3.68 14.56 -8.32
CA ASP A 26 2.54 14.28 -7.45
C ASP A 26 2.14 15.51 -6.62
N LEU A 27 3.12 16.29 -6.11
CA LEU A 27 2.83 17.51 -5.36
C LEU A 27 2.08 18.54 -6.22
N VAL A 28 2.59 18.83 -7.41
CA VAL A 28 1.96 19.81 -8.32
C VAL A 28 0.58 19.32 -8.77
N GLN A 29 0.48 18.05 -9.16
CA GLN A 29 -0.76 17.42 -9.63
C GLN A 29 -1.82 17.36 -8.52
N GLY A 30 -1.41 17.07 -7.28
CA GLY A 30 -2.30 17.07 -6.11
C GLY A 30 -2.87 18.45 -5.81
N VAL A 31 -2.03 19.50 -5.83
CA VAL A 31 -2.49 20.89 -5.64
C VAL A 31 -3.45 21.30 -6.75
N MET A 32 -3.12 20.97 -8.01
CA MET A 32 -4.01 21.24 -9.15
C MET A 32 -5.36 20.55 -9.01
N LEU A 33 -5.40 19.29 -8.56
CA LEU A 33 -6.64 18.53 -8.38
C LEU A 33 -7.51 19.11 -7.26
N ILE A 34 -6.92 19.43 -6.10
CA ILE A 34 -7.63 20.05 -4.98
C ILE A 34 -8.25 21.36 -5.43
N PHE A 35 -7.47 22.20 -6.12
CA PHE A 35 -7.96 23.47 -6.64
C PHE A 35 -9.09 23.27 -7.66
N ALA A 36 -8.92 22.35 -8.63
CA ALA A 36 -9.92 22.09 -9.65
C ALA A 36 -11.25 21.60 -9.05
N GLY A 37 -11.23 20.63 -8.13
CA GLY A 37 -12.47 20.13 -7.54
C GLY A 37 -13.12 21.11 -6.56
N LEU A 38 -12.35 21.88 -5.77
CA LEU A 38 -12.91 22.97 -4.97
C LEU A 38 -13.55 24.04 -5.85
N LEU A 39 -12.90 24.40 -6.97
CA LEU A 39 -13.45 25.35 -7.93
C LEU A 39 -14.79 24.87 -8.47
N VAL A 40 -14.87 23.62 -8.95
CA VAL A 40 -16.12 23.02 -9.45
C VAL A 40 -17.20 23.00 -8.37
N PHE A 41 -16.85 22.65 -7.13
CA PHE A 41 -17.81 22.63 -6.02
C PHE A 41 -18.37 24.02 -5.71
N ILE A 42 -17.51 25.04 -5.60
CA ILE A 42 -17.91 26.43 -5.33
C ILE A 42 -18.75 26.99 -6.48
N LEU A 43 -18.35 26.77 -7.73
CA LEU A 43 -19.11 27.19 -8.90
C LEU A 43 -20.48 26.50 -8.96
N GLY A 44 -20.57 25.24 -8.55
CA GLY A 44 -21.82 24.50 -8.46
C GLY A 44 -22.79 25.10 -7.45
N ILE A 45 -22.30 25.45 -6.26
CA ILE A 45 -23.09 26.13 -5.24
C ILE A 45 -23.58 27.49 -5.75
N TYR A 46 -22.71 28.26 -6.42
CA TYR A 46 -23.08 29.55 -7.00
C TYR A 46 -24.15 29.40 -8.09
N PHE A 47 -23.98 28.43 -9.00
CA PHE A 47 -24.94 28.14 -10.07
C PHE A 47 -26.33 27.78 -9.56
N LEU A 48 -26.41 27.12 -8.40
CA LEU A 48 -27.67 26.73 -7.76
C LEU A 48 -28.31 27.85 -6.93
N GLY A 49 -27.72 29.05 -6.92
CA GLY A 49 -28.26 30.21 -6.19
C GLY A 49 -27.80 30.30 -4.73
N GLY A 50 -26.67 29.70 -4.38
CA GLY A 50 -26.06 29.78 -3.06
C GLY A 50 -26.17 28.49 -2.24
N TRP A 51 -25.53 28.50 -1.06
CA TRP A 51 -25.41 27.32 -0.19
C TRP A 51 -26.77 26.79 0.26
N ASP A 52 -27.68 27.68 0.68
CA ASP A 52 -29.00 27.29 1.18
C ASP A 52 -29.81 26.57 0.09
N SER A 53 -29.87 27.13 -1.11
CA SER A 53 -30.54 26.52 -2.26
C SER A 53 -29.95 25.16 -2.61
N PHE A 54 -28.61 25.07 -2.72
CA PHE A 54 -27.90 23.81 -2.94
C PHE A 54 -28.25 22.77 -1.87
N TRP A 55 -28.21 23.15 -0.59
CA TRP A 55 -28.46 22.22 0.51
C TRP A 55 -29.91 21.76 0.51
N HIS A 56 -30.88 22.61 0.20
CA HIS A 56 -32.30 22.23 0.13
C HIS A 56 -32.63 21.30 -1.04
N LEU A 57 -31.90 21.39 -2.15
CA LEU A 57 -32.08 20.51 -3.32
C LEU A 57 -31.59 19.07 -3.09
N LEU A 58 -30.72 18.86 -2.10
CA LEU A 58 -30.25 17.52 -1.75
C LEU A 58 -31.30 16.73 -0.95
N PRO A 59 -31.54 15.44 -1.28
CA PRO A 59 -32.37 14.57 -0.47
C PRO A 59 -31.86 14.47 0.97
N THR A 60 -32.77 14.37 1.95
CA THR A 60 -32.40 14.26 3.37
C THR A 60 -31.47 13.08 3.64
N SER A 61 -31.67 11.95 2.98
CA SER A 61 -30.80 10.78 3.12
C SER A 61 -29.35 11.09 2.79
N TRP A 62 -29.07 11.93 1.79
CA TRP A 62 -27.71 12.27 1.35
C TRP A 62 -26.98 13.23 2.30
N LYS A 63 -27.71 13.83 3.26
CA LYS A 63 -27.18 14.71 4.30
C LYS A 63 -26.80 13.94 5.56
N LEU A 64 -27.23 12.68 5.67
CA LEU A 64 -27.01 11.85 6.84
C LEU A 64 -25.81 10.92 6.63
N PRO A 65 -25.06 10.60 7.69
CA PRO A 65 -24.07 9.55 7.62
C PRO A 65 -24.74 8.20 7.32
N PHE A 66 -24.05 7.34 6.56
CA PHE A 66 -24.52 6.00 6.19
C PHE A 66 -25.88 5.97 5.48
N ALA A 67 -26.14 6.96 4.62
CA ALA A 67 -27.30 6.99 3.72
C ALA A 67 -27.45 5.67 2.96
N GLY A 68 -28.66 5.08 2.94
CA GLY A 68 -28.84 3.78 2.30
C GLY A 68 -28.00 2.70 2.99
N PHE A 69 -28.20 2.53 4.30
CA PHE A 69 -27.37 1.67 5.15
C PHE A 69 -27.14 0.30 4.50
N ASN A 70 -28.20 -0.46 4.24
CA ASN A 70 -28.14 -1.78 3.61
C ASN A 70 -28.83 -1.83 2.24
N SER A 71 -29.22 -0.68 1.66
CA SER A 71 -29.89 -0.62 0.37
C SER A 71 -29.46 0.61 -0.45
N PRO A 72 -29.43 0.52 -1.79
CA PRO A 72 -29.75 -0.65 -2.62
C PRO A 72 -28.62 -1.71 -2.61
N ALA A 73 -28.86 -2.90 -3.17
CA ALA A 73 -27.92 -4.03 -3.11
C ALA A 73 -26.54 -3.66 -3.71
N GLU A 74 -26.57 -2.94 -4.82
CA GLU A 74 -25.46 -2.53 -5.66
C GLU A 74 -24.67 -1.31 -5.14
N PHE A 75 -25.14 -0.64 -4.09
CA PHE A 75 -24.48 0.55 -3.51
C PHE A 75 -24.98 0.85 -2.08
N ASN A 76 -24.67 -0.04 -1.14
CA ASN A 76 -25.06 0.11 0.26
C ASN A 76 -23.91 0.61 1.14
N SER A 77 -24.21 1.52 2.06
CA SER A 77 -23.21 2.17 2.91
C SER A 77 -22.51 1.22 3.88
N VAL A 78 -23.21 0.19 4.40
CA VAL A 78 -22.61 -0.74 5.36
C VAL A 78 -21.61 -1.68 4.70
N GLY A 79 -21.84 -2.07 3.45
CA GLY A 79 -20.88 -2.83 2.65
C GLY A 79 -19.64 -2.00 2.35
N ILE A 80 -19.83 -0.76 1.86
CA ILE A 80 -18.75 0.20 1.59
C ILE A 80 -17.92 0.46 2.86
N PHE A 81 -18.55 0.51 4.03
CA PHE A 81 -17.81 0.64 5.29
C PHE A 81 -16.85 -0.53 5.53
N TRP A 82 -17.30 -1.77 5.39
CA TRP A 82 -16.43 -2.93 5.59
C TRP A 82 -15.36 -3.05 4.49
N GLU A 83 -15.71 -2.67 3.28
CA GLU A 83 -14.88 -2.79 2.11
C GLU A 83 -13.85 -1.65 2.05
N ASP A 84 -14.25 -0.39 1.94
CA ASP A 84 -13.34 0.76 1.84
C ASP A 84 -12.80 1.22 3.20
N ALA A 85 -13.65 1.38 4.21
CA ALA A 85 -13.22 2.00 5.47
C ALA A 85 -12.41 1.03 6.35
N ILE A 86 -12.72 -0.27 6.30
CA ILE A 86 -11.98 -1.30 7.04
C ILE A 86 -10.95 -1.98 6.15
N ALA A 87 -11.36 -2.83 5.19
CA ALA A 87 -10.41 -3.63 4.41
C ALA A 87 -9.48 -2.74 3.57
N GLY A 88 -10.05 -1.79 2.84
CA GLY A 88 -9.39 -0.90 1.91
C GLY A 88 -8.44 0.06 2.60
N SER A 89 -8.89 0.79 3.63
CA SER A 89 -8.08 1.79 4.31
C SER A 89 -6.95 1.17 5.14
N VAL A 90 -7.22 0.09 5.88
CA VAL A 90 -6.16 -0.62 6.62
C VAL A 90 -5.19 -1.26 5.63
N GLY A 91 -5.68 -1.93 4.59
CA GLY A 91 -4.84 -2.49 3.53
C GLY A 91 -3.99 -1.42 2.85
N PHE A 92 -4.56 -0.28 2.50
CA PHE A 92 -3.87 0.82 1.84
C PHE A 92 -2.76 1.40 2.73
N LEU A 93 -3.04 1.69 4.01
CA LEU A 93 -2.05 2.30 4.89
C LEU A 93 -0.89 1.37 5.26
N PHE A 94 -1.15 0.07 5.43
CA PHE A 94 -0.13 -0.89 5.89
C PHE A 94 0.56 -1.67 4.77
N MET A 95 -0.05 -1.76 3.59
CA MET A 95 0.45 -2.63 2.50
C MET A 95 0.85 -1.86 1.25
N ASN A 96 0.38 -0.62 1.06
CA ASN A 96 0.67 0.11 -0.17
C ASN A 96 2.14 0.56 -0.18
N MET A 97 2.97 -0.15 -0.94
CA MET A 97 4.39 0.16 -1.08
C MET A 97 4.61 1.57 -1.65
N GLY A 98 3.73 2.06 -2.52
CA GLY A 98 3.75 3.44 -3.01
C GLY A 98 3.69 4.47 -1.88
N LEU A 99 2.85 4.24 -0.87
CA LEU A 99 2.75 5.07 0.33
C LEU A 99 3.95 4.85 1.26
N ILE A 100 4.37 3.60 1.51
CA ILE A 100 5.50 3.26 2.38
C ILE A 100 6.78 3.95 1.89
N MET A 101 7.05 3.93 0.58
CA MET A 101 8.19 4.61 -0.02
C MET A 101 8.21 6.12 0.26
N ARG A 102 7.04 6.77 0.36
CA ARG A 102 6.96 8.19 0.74
C ARG A 102 7.35 8.42 2.20
N PHE A 103 6.96 7.52 3.10
CA PHE A 103 7.41 7.56 4.49
C PHE A 103 8.91 7.29 4.62
N MET A 104 9.46 6.37 3.82
CA MET A 104 10.90 6.09 3.77
C MET A 104 11.72 7.26 3.20
N ALA A 105 11.10 8.11 2.38
CA ALA A 105 11.74 9.33 1.87
C ALA A 105 11.71 10.51 2.87
N THR A 106 11.00 10.36 4.00
CA THR A 106 11.04 11.39 5.05
C THR A 106 12.37 11.36 5.79
N LYS A 107 12.76 12.52 6.30
CA LYS A 107 14.02 12.69 7.04
C LYS A 107 14.14 11.69 8.20
N ASN A 108 13.07 11.57 9.00
CA ASN A 108 13.03 10.69 10.15
C ASN A 108 11.59 10.29 10.48
N VAL A 109 11.44 9.35 11.42
CA VAL A 109 10.13 8.81 11.84
C VAL A 109 9.20 9.91 12.36
N HIS A 110 9.72 10.96 12.99
CA HIS A 110 8.93 12.06 13.53
C HIS A 110 8.29 12.89 12.41
N GLU A 111 9.05 13.22 11.36
CA GLU A 111 8.52 13.90 10.17
C GLU A 111 7.53 12.99 9.41
N GLY A 112 7.79 11.68 9.33
CA GLY A 112 6.82 10.71 8.81
C GLY A 112 5.49 10.72 9.56
N ARG A 113 5.52 10.80 10.90
CA ARG A 113 4.30 10.92 11.73
C ARG A 113 3.57 12.23 11.48
N LYS A 114 4.27 13.36 11.40
CA LYS A 114 3.66 14.66 11.06
C LYS A 114 2.96 14.61 9.71
N ALA A 115 3.62 14.05 8.68
CA ALA A 115 3.04 13.89 7.35
C ALA A 115 1.78 13.00 7.39
N ALA A 116 1.82 11.88 8.11
CA ALA A 116 0.65 11.01 8.29
C ALA A 116 -0.51 11.73 9.00
N THR A 117 -0.23 12.45 10.10
CA THR A 117 -1.24 13.22 10.84
C THR A 117 -1.85 14.32 9.97
N ALA A 118 -1.03 15.07 9.24
CA ALA A 118 -1.50 16.11 8.34
C ALA A 118 -2.39 15.53 7.22
N ASN A 119 -2.01 14.38 6.69
CA ASN A 119 -2.81 13.68 5.68
C ASN A 119 -4.18 13.26 6.23
N ILE A 120 -4.20 12.61 7.40
CA ILE A 120 -5.45 12.10 8.00
C ILE A 120 -6.38 13.23 8.44
N LEU A 121 -5.85 14.26 9.11
CA LEU A 121 -6.66 15.31 9.73
C LEU A 121 -7.12 16.39 8.74
N PHE A 122 -6.33 16.65 7.69
CA PHE A 122 -6.63 17.75 6.76
C PHE A 122 -6.83 17.26 5.33
N MET A 123 -5.89 16.50 4.77
CA MET A 123 -5.94 16.17 3.33
C MET A 123 -7.07 15.18 3.00
N LEU A 124 -7.33 14.18 3.84
CA LEU A 124 -8.43 13.23 3.61
C LEU A 124 -9.81 13.93 3.64
N PRO A 125 -10.16 14.75 4.65
CA PRO A 125 -11.41 15.51 4.63
C PRO A 125 -11.53 16.46 3.44
N VAL A 126 -10.46 17.20 3.11
CA VAL A 126 -10.47 18.09 1.94
C VAL A 126 -10.68 17.29 0.65
N SER A 127 -10.01 16.16 0.50
CA SER A 127 -10.17 15.28 -0.67
C SER A 127 -11.58 14.72 -0.77
N ALA A 128 -12.19 14.34 0.36
CA ALA A 128 -13.58 13.88 0.39
C ALA A 128 -14.56 14.96 -0.07
N ILE A 129 -14.36 16.22 0.33
CA ILE A 129 -15.16 17.37 -0.14
C ILE A 129 -14.93 17.62 -1.64
N VAL A 130 -13.68 17.60 -2.10
CA VAL A 130 -13.30 17.82 -3.50
C VAL A 130 -13.94 16.79 -4.44
N VAL A 131 -13.87 15.50 -4.07
CA VAL A 131 -14.38 14.40 -4.89
C VAL A 131 -15.89 14.24 -4.73
N GLY A 132 -16.39 14.19 -3.49
CA GLY A 132 -17.82 14.01 -3.19
C GLY A 132 -18.66 15.23 -3.56
N GLY A 133 -18.09 16.43 -3.47
CA GLY A 133 -18.76 17.69 -3.79
C GLY A 133 -19.24 17.76 -5.23
N GLY A 134 -18.49 17.21 -6.20
CA GLY A 134 -18.93 17.14 -7.59
C GLY A 134 -20.20 16.29 -7.75
N GLY A 135 -20.29 15.16 -7.05
CA GLY A 135 -21.48 14.30 -7.03
C GLY A 135 -22.69 14.95 -6.36
N TRP A 136 -22.48 15.66 -5.25
CA TRP A 136 -23.54 16.43 -4.59
C TRP A 136 -24.06 17.56 -5.47
N VAL A 137 -23.17 18.33 -6.10
CA VAL A 137 -23.54 19.39 -7.04
C VAL A 137 -24.33 18.81 -8.20
N ALA A 138 -23.89 17.69 -8.78
CA ALA A 138 -24.62 17.02 -9.85
C ALA A 138 -26.03 16.63 -9.40
N LYS A 139 -26.16 16.06 -8.21
CA LYS A 139 -27.45 15.63 -7.68
C LYS A 139 -28.39 16.82 -7.52
N ALA A 140 -27.91 17.92 -6.93
CA ALA A 140 -28.71 19.13 -6.79
C ALA A 140 -29.10 19.74 -8.14
N ILE A 141 -28.18 19.77 -9.13
CA ILE A 141 -28.49 20.22 -10.50
C ILE A 141 -29.54 19.31 -11.16
N SER A 142 -29.44 17.98 -11.04
CA SER A 142 -30.44 17.08 -11.63
C SER A 142 -31.85 17.25 -11.05
N VAL A 143 -31.97 17.74 -9.80
CA VAL A 143 -33.26 18.05 -9.18
C VAL A 143 -33.77 19.41 -9.66
N ALA A 144 -32.90 20.43 -9.68
CA ALA A 144 -33.30 21.79 -10.07
C ALA A 144 -33.50 21.97 -11.58
N ARG A 145 -32.69 21.28 -12.38
CA ARG A 145 -32.56 21.39 -13.84
C ARG A 145 -32.34 20.01 -14.47
N PRO A 146 -33.39 19.16 -14.53
CA PRO A 146 -33.31 17.84 -15.15
C PRO A 146 -32.95 17.90 -16.65
N ASP A 147 -33.16 19.05 -17.29
CA ASP A 147 -32.77 19.32 -18.68
C ASP A 147 -31.25 19.35 -18.90
N LEU A 148 -30.48 19.66 -17.86
CA LEU A 148 -29.02 19.74 -17.93
C LEU A 148 -28.35 18.43 -17.48
N ILE A 149 -28.88 17.80 -16.44
CA ILE A 149 -28.37 16.53 -15.92
C ILE A 149 -29.55 15.60 -15.66
N SER A 150 -29.64 14.52 -16.44
CA SER A 150 -30.61 13.46 -16.19
C SER A 150 -30.24 12.71 -14.89
N PRO A 151 -31.23 12.31 -14.06
CA PRO A 151 -31.01 11.41 -12.93
C PRO A 151 -30.34 10.07 -13.30
N ASP A 152 -30.49 9.62 -14.56
CA ASP A 152 -29.95 8.36 -15.07
C ASP A 152 -28.57 8.50 -15.72
N SER A 153 -27.92 9.66 -15.55
CA SER A 153 -26.57 9.90 -16.09
C SER A 153 -25.58 8.89 -15.49
N ALA A 154 -24.68 8.37 -16.34
CA ALA A 154 -23.68 7.41 -15.91
C ALA A 154 -22.83 7.97 -14.75
N PRO A 155 -22.79 7.32 -13.56
CA PRO A 155 -22.12 7.86 -12.38
C PRO A 155 -20.66 8.26 -12.62
N ASP A 156 -19.93 7.46 -13.41
CA ASP A 156 -18.51 7.66 -13.70
C ASP A 156 -18.21 8.92 -14.54
N SER A 157 -19.21 9.49 -15.24
CA SER A 157 -19.05 10.69 -16.08
C SER A 157 -19.55 11.96 -15.41
N VAL A 158 -20.22 11.85 -14.25
CA VAL A 158 -20.93 12.96 -13.59
C VAL A 158 -20.02 14.13 -13.28
N PHE A 159 -18.82 13.88 -12.74
CA PHE A 159 -17.88 14.95 -12.42
C PHE A 159 -17.47 15.77 -13.66
N VAL A 160 -17.22 15.09 -14.77
CA VAL A 160 -16.85 15.72 -16.04
C VAL A 160 -18.02 16.50 -16.62
N LEU A 161 -19.23 15.94 -16.56
CA LEU A 161 -20.45 16.60 -17.02
C LEU A 161 -20.73 17.89 -16.24
N VAL A 162 -20.68 17.83 -14.91
CA VAL A 162 -20.84 19.01 -14.04
C VAL A 162 -19.79 20.06 -14.35
N SER A 163 -18.53 19.65 -14.48
CA SER A 163 -17.45 20.56 -14.84
C SER A 163 -17.71 21.25 -16.18
N HIS A 164 -18.22 20.51 -17.18
CA HIS A 164 -18.56 21.07 -18.49
C HIS A 164 -19.69 22.11 -18.42
N ILE A 165 -20.73 21.83 -17.64
CA ILE A 165 -21.88 22.73 -17.49
C ILE A 165 -21.50 24.02 -16.76
N LEU A 166 -20.66 23.90 -15.73
CA LEU A 166 -20.34 25.01 -14.83
C LEU A 166 -19.19 25.90 -15.31
N THR A 167 -18.40 25.45 -16.28
CA THR A 167 -17.14 26.12 -16.63
C THR A 167 -17.05 26.47 -18.12
N GLY A 168 -16.40 27.60 -18.43
CA GLY A 168 -16.07 27.95 -19.81
C GLY A 168 -14.91 27.10 -20.37
N PRO A 169 -14.68 27.10 -21.69
CA PRO A 169 -13.74 26.18 -22.36
C PRO A 169 -12.33 26.12 -21.76
N GLY A 170 -11.78 27.27 -21.34
CA GLY A 170 -10.44 27.34 -20.73
C GLY A 170 -10.37 26.68 -19.36
N VAL A 171 -11.35 26.96 -18.50
CA VAL A 171 -11.42 26.36 -17.14
C VAL A 171 -11.77 24.89 -17.23
N PHE A 172 -12.66 24.50 -18.15
CA PHE A 172 -12.95 23.10 -18.42
C PHE A 172 -11.69 22.33 -18.82
N GLY A 173 -10.88 22.88 -19.73
CA GLY A 173 -9.59 22.29 -20.13
C GLY A 173 -8.64 22.13 -18.95
N PHE A 174 -8.58 23.10 -18.05
CA PHE A 174 -7.80 23.01 -16.81
C PHE A 174 -8.30 21.88 -15.88
N VAL A 175 -9.62 21.75 -15.69
CA VAL A 175 -10.20 20.67 -14.86
C VAL A 175 -9.89 19.30 -15.45
N ILE A 176 -10.04 19.12 -16.77
CA ILE A 176 -9.68 17.86 -17.45
C ILE A 176 -8.19 17.57 -17.30
N ALA A 177 -7.33 18.58 -17.45
CA ALA A 177 -5.89 18.42 -17.21
C ALA A 177 -5.59 17.98 -15.77
N ALA A 178 -6.28 18.53 -14.77
CA ALA A 178 -6.13 18.14 -13.36
C ALA A 178 -6.56 16.69 -13.09
N ILE A 179 -7.67 16.22 -13.69
CA ILE A 179 -8.10 14.81 -13.59
C ILE A 179 -7.06 13.88 -14.23
N VAL A 180 -6.59 14.21 -15.43
CA VAL A 180 -5.56 13.40 -16.11
C VAL A 180 -4.26 13.39 -15.31
N ALA A 181 -3.85 14.53 -14.76
CA ALA A 181 -2.72 14.65 -13.85
C ALA A 181 -2.83 13.75 -12.61
N ALA A 182 -4.00 13.71 -11.95
CA ALA A 182 -4.23 12.85 -10.80
C ALA A 182 -4.14 11.36 -11.14
N LEU A 183 -4.65 10.95 -12.31
CA LEU A 183 -4.51 9.59 -12.81
C LEU A 183 -3.04 9.25 -13.07
N MET A 184 -2.28 10.17 -13.68
CA MET A 184 -0.85 9.99 -13.93
C MET A 184 -0.07 9.78 -12.62
N SER A 185 -0.34 10.60 -11.59
CA SER A 185 0.27 10.49 -10.25
C SER A 185 0.11 9.09 -9.62
N THR A 186 -1.12 8.56 -9.69
CA THR A 186 -1.45 7.25 -9.11
C THR A 186 -0.76 6.14 -9.89
N VAL A 187 -0.88 6.15 -11.22
CA VAL A 187 -0.25 5.14 -12.08
C VAL A 187 1.27 5.15 -11.89
N SER A 188 1.89 6.32 -11.77
CA SER A 188 3.33 6.40 -11.58
C SER A 188 3.82 5.88 -10.25
N THR A 189 3.09 6.20 -9.19
CA THR A 189 3.39 5.68 -7.86
C THR A 189 3.31 4.15 -7.85
N LEU A 190 2.27 3.57 -8.44
CA LEU A 190 2.06 2.12 -8.45
C LEU A 190 3.07 1.39 -9.35
N LEU A 191 3.40 1.92 -10.52
CA LEU A 191 4.40 1.34 -11.42
C LEU A 191 5.80 1.34 -10.78
N ASN A 192 6.20 2.47 -10.17
CA ASN A 192 7.47 2.57 -9.46
C ASN A 192 7.51 1.59 -8.26
N ALA A 193 6.42 1.49 -7.50
CA ALA A 193 6.31 0.55 -6.38
C ALA A 193 6.44 -0.91 -6.84
N THR A 194 5.75 -1.28 -7.92
CA THR A 194 5.77 -2.65 -8.43
C THR A 194 7.15 -3.01 -9.00
N ALA A 195 7.81 -2.06 -9.67
CA ALA A 195 9.18 -2.24 -10.13
C ALA A 195 10.16 -2.42 -8.95
N ALA A 196 10.01 -1.64 -7.88
CA ALA A 196 10.82 -1.78 -6.67
C ALA A 196 10.62 -3.14 -5.97
N ILE A 197 9.37 -3.60 -5.85
CA ILE A 197 9.03 -4.93 -5.34
C ILE A 197 9.65 -6.01 -6.22
N TRP A 198 9.51 -5.90 -7.55
CA TRP A 198 10.08 -6.88 -8.46
C TRP A 198 11.59 -7.01 -8.29
N VAL A 199 12.31 -5.89 -8.23
CA VAL A 199 13.77 -5.89 -8.09
C VAL A 199 14.20 -6.51 -6.75
N ASN A 200 13.58 -6.09 -5.64
CA ASN A 200 14.06 -6.44 -4.30
C ASN A 200 13.50 -7.77 -3.78
N ASP A 201 12.25 -8.09 -4.09
CA ASP A 201 11.52 -9.20 -3.48
C ASP A 201 11.37 -10.41 -4.42
N VAL A 202 11.54 -10.22 -5.73
CA VAL A 202 11.39 -11.29 -6.73
C VAL A 202 12.73 -11.59 -7.41
N ASP A 203 13.23 -10.65 -8.19
CA ASP A 203 14.43 -10.83 -9.02
C ASP A 203 15.68 -11.10 -8.18
N LYS A 204 16.00 -10.25 -7.20
CA LYS A 204 17.20 -10.43 -6.37
C LYS A 204 17.18 -11.75 -5.59
N PRO A 205 16.12 -12.14 -4.87
CA PRO A 205 16.06 -13.45 -4.20
C PRO A 205 16.15 -14.63 -5.16
N ILE A 206 15.52 -14.56 -6.34
CA ILE A 206 15.63 -15.61 -7.38
C ILE A 206 17.07 -15.73 -7.88
N ARG A 207 17.75 -14.61 -8.13
CA ARG A 207 19.16 -14.63 -8.59
C ARG A 207 20.11 -15.17 -7.52
N ILE A 208 19.88 -14.85 -6.25
CA ILE A 208 20.62 -15.43 -5.12
C ILE A 208 20.37 -16.94 -5.05
N TRP A 209 19.11 -17.38 -5.16
CA TRP A 209 18.74 -18.79 -5.12
C TRP A 209 19.37 -19.59 -6.28
N LEU A 210 19.40 -18.99 -7.47
CA LEU A 210 20.11 -19.52 -8.65
C LEU A 210 21.64 -19.39 -8.57
N LYS A 211 22.19 -18.88 -7.45
CA LYS A 211 23.62 -18.64 -7.21
C LYS A 211 24.28 -17.75 -8.27
N LYS A 212 23.52 -16.87 -8.91
CA LYS A 212 24.01 -15.94 -9.93
C LYS A 212 24.71 -14.71 -9.36
N ILE A 213 24.38 -14.34 -8.12
CA ILE A 213 24.95 -13.19 -7.39
C ILE A 213 25.21 -13.55 -5.92
N LYS A 214 26.15 -12.85 -5.28
CA LYS A 214 26.32 -12.88 -3.81
C LYS A 214 25.41 -11.83 -3.16
N LYS A 215 25.16 -11.96 -1.86
CA LYS A 215 24.25 -11.08 -1.11
C LYS A 215 24.72 -9.62 -1.06
N GLU A 216 26.02 -9.39 -1.14
CA GLU A 216 26.69 -8.08 -1.01
C GLU A 216 27.50 -7.74 -2.27
N ASP A 217 26.89 -7.90 -3.45
CA ASP A 217 27.56 -7.62 -4.72
C ASP A 217 27.33 -6.14 -5.13
N GLU A 218 28.35 -5.28 -5.03
CA GLU A 218 28.27 -3.86 -5.43
C GLU A 218 27.92 -3.69 -6.92
N THR A 219 28.20 -4.69 -7.77
CA THR A 219 27.81 -4.64 -9.19
C THR A 219 26.30 -4.81 -9.41
N ASP A 220 25.56 -5.18 -8.36
CA ASP A 220 24.12 -5.39 -8.39
C ASP A 220 23.34 -4.07 -8.51
N GLU A 221 23.84 -2.93 -8.02
CA GLU A 221 23.07 -1.67 -8.03
C GLU A 221 22.80 -1.13 -9.45
N LYS A 222 23.84 -1.07 -10.31
CA LYS A 222 23.68 -0.63 -11.70
C LYS A 222 22.76 -1.57 -12.49
N ARG A 223 22.84 -2.87 -12.21
CA ARG A 223 21.97 -3.88 -12.83
C ARG A 223 20.54 -3.77 -12.33
N ALA A 224 20.35 -3.57 -11.03
CA ALA A 224 19.05 -3.36 -10.39
C ALA A 224 18.31 -2.17 -11.01
N MET A 225 19.03 -1.08 -11.34
CA MET A 225 18.44 0.07 -12.05
C MET A 225 17.93 -0.29 -13.45
N ILE A 226 18.68 -1.07 -14.22
CA ILE A 226 18.24 -1.54 -15.55
C ILE A 226 17.01 -2.45 -15.42
N ILE A 227 17.05 -3.38 -14.46
CA ILE A 227 15.93 -4.30 -14.19
C ILE A 227 14.69 -3.50 -13.78
N ALA A 228 14.82 -2.50 -12.90
CA ALA A 228 13.72 -1.61 -12.51
C ALA A 228 13.06 -0.93 -13.72
N ARG A 229 13.87 -0.41 -14.65
CA ARG A 229 13.39 0.24 -15.88
C ARG A 229 12.66 -0.73 -16.80
N VAL A 230 13.24 -1.91 -17.03
CA VAL A 230 12.61 -2.95 -17.88
C VAL A 230 11.30 -3.43 -17.26
N SER A 231 11.29 -3.68 -15.94
CA SER A 231 10.09 -4.08 -15.21
C SER A 231 9.01 -3.00 -15.27
N THR A 232 9.36 -1.72 -15.19
CA THR A 232 8.40 -0.61 -15.33
C THR A 232 7.70 -0.65 -16.69
N VAL A 233 8.45 -0.85 -17.79
CA VAL A 233 7.87 -0.97 -19.13
C VAL A 233 6.97 -2.21 -19.23
N ALA A 234 7.42 -3.36 -18.72
CA ALA A 234 6.64 -4.59 -18.74
C ALA A 234 5.32 -4.45 -17.97
N PHE A 235 5.36 -3.92 -16.74
CA PHE A 235 4.16 -3.71 -15.93
C PHE A 235 3.23 -2.64 -16.53
N THR A 236 3.76 -1.65 -17.24
CA THR A 236 2.93 -0.69 -17.98
C THR A 236 2.11 -1.41 -19.06
N ILE A 237 2.73 -2.30 -19.83
CA ILE A 237 2.05 -3.09 -20.87
C ILE A 237 0.99 -4.00 -20.23
N ILE A 238 1.34 -4.71 -19.16
CA ILE A 238 0.40 -5.58 -18.43
C ILE A 238 -0.79 -4.77 -17.89
N GLY A 239 -0.55 -3.59 -17.32
CA GLY A 239 -1.60 -2.71 -16.81
C GLY A 239 -2.58 -2.26 -17.90
N VAL A 240 -2.08 -1.93 -19.10
CA VAL A 240 -2.94 -1.57 -20.25
C VAL A 240 -3.77 -2.78 -20.71
N LEU A 241 -3.18 -3.98 -20.77
CA LEU A 241 -3.90 -5.20 -21.13
C LEU A 241 -4.96 -5.57 -20.08
N ALA A 242 -4.71 -5.28 -18.79
CA ALA A 242 -5.65 -5.56 -17.72
C ALA A 242 -6.96 -4.77 -17.84
N VAL A 243 -6.97 -3.63 -18.54
CA VAL A 243 -8.19 -2.83 -18.79
C VAL A 243 -9.29 -3.68 -19.45
N TYR A 244 -8.94 -4.62 -20.33
CA TYR A 244 -9.92 -5.48 -21.00
C TYR A 244 -10.67 -6.39 -20.02
N ALA A 245 -10.03 -6.82 -18.94
CA ALA A 245 -10.65 -7.65 -17.91
C ALA A 245 -11.64 -6.87 -17.04
N PHE A 246 -11.43 -5.56 -16.85
CA PHE A 246 -12.29 -4.72 -16.00
C PHE A 246 -13.44 -4.03 -16.76
N LYS A 247 -13.44 -4.07 -18.10
CA LYS A 247 -14.48 -3.46 -18.93
C LYS A 247 -15.88 -4.08 -18.70
N SER A 248 -15.96 -5.30 -18.18
CA SER A 248 -17.22 -6.00 -17.94
C SER A 248 -17.99 -5.53 -16.70
N TYR A 249 -17.40 -4.67 -15.86
CA TYR A 249 -18.05 -4.16 -14.65
C TYR A 249 -18.95 -2.95 -14.95
N PRO A 250 -20.10 -2.79 -14.27
CA PRO A 250 -21.00 -1.67 -14.48
C PRO A 250 -20.40 -0.29 -14.20
N THR A 251 -19.55 -0.20 -13.18
CA THR A 251 -18.81 1.02 -12.83
C THR A 251 -17.37 0.69 -12.46
N ILE A 252 -16.48 1.67 -12.61
CA ILE A 252 -15.08 1.54 -12.17
C ILE A 252 -15.02 1.30 -10.66
N TYR A 253 -15.91 1.91 -9.88
CA TYR A 253 -15.96 1.75 -8.43
C TYR A 253 -16.35 0.31 -8.02
N GLN A 254 -17.32 -0.33 -8.69
CA GLN A 254 -17.64 -1.73 -8.42
C GLN A 254 -16.49 -2.68 -8.79
N ALA A 255 -15.78 -2.41 -9.87
CA ALA A 255 -14.58 -3.18 -10.24
C ALA A 255 -13.48 -3.06 -9.17
N HIS A 256 -13.26 -1.85 -8.66
CA HIS A 256 -12.35 -1.56 -7.57
C HIS A 256 -12.77 -2.34 -6.31
N ALA A 257 -14.04 -2.27 -5.95
CA ALA A 257 -14.58 -2.90 -4.75
C ALA A 257 -14.42 -4.42 -4.77
N PHE A 258 -14.72 -5.04 -5.91
CA PHE A 258 -14.51 -6.48 -6.09
C PHE A 258 -13.03 -6.87 -5.91
N PHE A 259 -12.11 -6.11 -6.52
CA PHE A 259 -10.69 -6.39 -6.42
C PHE A 259 -10.19 -6.25 -4.97
N HIS A 260 -10.61 -5.18 -4.29
CA HIS A 260 -10.25 -4.91 -2.91
C HIS A 260 -10.81 -5.98 -1.95
N ALA A 261 -12.08 -6.35 -2.10
CA ALA A 261 -12.70 -7.40 -1.32
C ALA A 261 -12.03 -8.77 -1.52
N THR A 262 -11.46 -9.03 -2.70
CA THR A 262 -10.89 -10.35 -3.06
C THR A 262 -9.41 -10.48 -2.68
N ILE A 263 -8.60 -9.44 -2.83
CA ILE A 263 -7.14 -9.54 -2.67
C ILE A 263 -6.66 -9.00 -1.32
N THR A 264 -7.32 -7.96 -0.80
CA THR A 264 -6.86 -7.25 0.40
C THR A 264 -6.97 -8.09 1.68
N PRO A 265 -8.05 -8.85 1.95
CA PRO A 265 -8.23 -9.53 3.22
C PRO A 265 -7.09 -10.48 3.67
N PRO A 266 -6.62 -11.45 2.87
CA PRO A 266 -5.56 -12.36 3.30
C PRO A 266 -4.23 -11.62 3.56
N LEU A 267 -3.92 -10.62 2.74
CA LEU A 267 -2.70 -9.82 2.87
C LEU A 267 -2.77 -8.90 4.09
N MET A 268 -3.92 -8.27 4.32
CA MET A 268 -4.17 -7.42 5.48
C MET A 268 -3.97 -8.23 6.76
N VAL A 269 -4.56 -9.42 6.85
CA VAL A 269 -4.39 -10.30 8.02
C VAL A 269 -2.93 -10.70 8.19
N ALA A 270 -2.24 -11.08 7.10
CA ALA A 270 -0.84 -11.49 7.17
C ALA A 270 0.08 -10.37 7.69
N ILE A 271 -0.07 -9.15 7.18
CA ILE A 271 0.77 -8.00 7.55
C ILE A 271 0.38 -7.49 8.93
N PHE A 272 -0.92 -7.34 9.21
CA PHE A 272 -1.40 -6.82 10.48
C PHE A 272 -1.06 -7.78 11.63
N PHE A 273 -1.34 -9.08 11.51
CA PHE A 273 -0.93 -10.03 12.56
C PHE A 273 0.57 -10.22 12.61
N GLY A 274 1.29 -10.14 11.49
CA GLY A 274 2.75 -10.14 11.48
C GLY A 274 3.36 -9.00 12.29
N ALA A 275 2.79 -7.80 12.19
CA ALA A 275 3.30 -6.62 12.90
C ALA A 275 2.86 -6.55 14.37
N PHE A 276 1.61 -6.95 14.67
CA PHE A 276 1.00 -6.74 15.99
C PHE A 276 0.93 -7.99 16.87
N TRP A 277 1.02 -9.20 16.30
CA TRP A 277 0.86 -10.44 17.04
C TRP A 277 2.13 -11.29 17.02
N LYS A 278 2.95 -11.17 18.07
CA LYS A 278 4.24 -11.88 18.21
C LYS A 278 4.17 -13.40 18.03
N LYS A 279 3.02 -14.01 18.38
CA LYS A 279 2.80 -15.46 18.25
C LYS A 279 2.42 -15.89 16.83
N PHE A 280 2.14 -14.94 15.93
CA PHE A 280 1.77 -15.25 14.55
C PHE A 280 2.95 -15.90 13.83
N THR A 281 2.71 -17.12 13.32
CA THR A 281 3.78 -17.96 12.78
C THR A 281 3.67 -18.09 11.26
N PRO A 282 4.74 -18.53 10.56
CA PRO A 282 4.68 -18.81 9.13
C PRO A 282 3.58 -19.81 8.75
N ALA A 283 3.25 -20.76 9.63
CA ALA A 283 2.12 -21.66 9.45
C ALA A 283 0.79 -20.92 9.45
N GLY A 284 0.59 -19.99 10.40
CA GLY A 284 -0.58 -19.10 10.42
C GLY A 284 -0.67 -18.28 9.13
N LEU A 285 0.43 -17.70 8.68
CA LEU A 285 0.48 -16.89 7.45
C LEU A 285 0.15 -17.71 6.20
N ILE A 286 0.86 -18.80 5.94
CA ILE A 286 0.66 -19.60 4.71
C ILE A 286 -0.72 -20.24 4.69
N THR A 287 -1.22 -20.74 5.83
CA THR A 287 -2.58 -21.28 5.89
C THR A 287 -3.64 -20.20 5.72
N THR A 288 -3.42 -18.97 6.18
CA THR A 288 -4.34 -17.86 5.93
C THR A 288 -4.39 -17.48 4.45
N VAL A 289 -3.22 -17.41 3.80
CA VAL A 289 -3.16 -17.09 2.36
C VAL A 289 -3.79 -18.19 1.53
N LEU A 290 -3.44 -19.46 1.76
CA LEU A 290 -3.99 -20.55 0.94
C LEU A 290 -5.40 -20.93 1.39
N GLY A 291 -5.59 -21.26 2.66
CA GLY A 291 -6.88 -21.70 3.20
C GLY A 291 -7.92 -20.58 3.29
N GLY A 292 -7.52 -19.38 3.69
CA GLY A 292 -8.41 -18.22 3.69
C GLY A 292 -8.90 -17.90 2.28
N VAL A 293 -8.01 -17.81 1.29
CA VAL A 293 -8.41 -17.58 -0.12
C VAL A 293 -9.32 -18.69 -0.64
N THR A 294 -9.06 -19.96 -0.34
CA THR A 294 -9.95 -21.05 -0.77
C THR A 294 -11.34 -20.94 -0.12
N LEU A 295 -11.44 -20.54 1.14
CA LEU A 295 -12.73 -20.28 1.80
C LEU A 295 -13.43 -19.01 1.27
N MET A 296 -12.68 -18.01 0.82
CA MET A 296 -13.21 -16.85 0.11
C MET A 296 -13.82 -17.26 -1.24
N LEU A 297 -13.14 -18.14 -1.97
CA LEU A 297 -13.64 -18.73 -3.22
C LEU A 297 -14.96 -19.49 -3.01
N LEU A 298 -15.08 -20.25 -1.92
CA LEU A 298 -16.36 -20.87 -1.55
C LEU A 298 -17.45 -19.84 -1.23
N GLY A 299 -17.10 -18.74 -0.55
CA GLY A 299 -18.01 -17.63 -0.30
C GLY A 299 -18.56 -17.02 -1.59
N PHE A 300 -17.71 -16.87 -2.60
CA PHE A 300 -18.11 -16.40 -3.92
C PHE A 300 -19.03 -17.40 -4.65
N LYS A 301 -18.81 -18.71 -4.50
CA LYS A 301 -19.67 -19.75 -5.09
C LYS A 301 -21.02 -19.89 -4.39
N PHE A 302 -21.05 -19.74 -3.06
CA PHE A 302 -22.23 -19.94 -2.21
C PHE A 302 -22.57 -18.66 -1.41
N PRO A 303 -22.83 -17.52 -2.07
CA PRO A 303 -22.98 -16.22 -1.41
C PRO A 303 -24.19 -16.16 -0.48
N GLN A 304 -25.28 -16.85 -0.82
CA GLN A 304 -26.50 -16.90 0.01
C GLN A 304 -26.28 -17.66 1.33
N GLN A 305 -25.44 -18.70 1.32
CA GLN A 305 -25.21 -19.51 2.51
C GLN A 305 -24.09 -18.93 3.39
N LEU A 306 -23.08 -18.30 2.78
CA LEU A 306 -21.87 -17.89 3.49
C LEU A 306 -21.77 -16.37 3.72
N ILE A 307 -22.19 -15.54 2.76
CA ILE A 307 -22.06 -14.08 2.85
C ILE A 307 -23.35 -13.45 3.39
N GLN A 308 -24.53 -13.88 2.91
CA GLN A 308 -25.83 -13.33 3.32
C GLN A 308 -26.06 -13.30 4.84
N PRO A 309 -25.65 -14.31 5.63
CA PRO A 309 -25.81 -14.25 7.10
C PRO A 309 -25.07 -13.07 7.75
N LEU A 310 -24.02 -12.57 7.10
CA LEU A 310 -23.20 -11.44 7.53
C LEU A 310 -23.54 -10.14 6.79
N ALA A 311 -24.43 -10.17 5.81
CA ALA A 311 -24.68 -9.05 4.90
C ALA A 311 -25.58 -7.95 5.49
N HIS A 312 -25.86 -7.98 6.81
CA HIS A 312 -26.64 -6.95 7.52
C HIS A 312 -28.00 -6.60 6.86
N GLY A 313 -28.66 -7.62 6.29
CA GLY A 313 -29.96 -7.44 5.61
C GLY A 313 -29.87 -6.78 4.24
N THR A 314 -28.67 -6.66 3.65
CA THR A 314 -28.49 -6.20 2.27
C THR A 314 -29.27 -7.11 1.31
N PRO A 315 -30.04 -6.57 0.36
CA PRO A 315 -30.75 -7.39 -0.61
C PRO A 315 -29.80 -8.18 -1.51
N TYR A 316 -30.28 -9.30 -2.05
CA TYR A 316 -29.53 -10.12 -2.98
C TYR A 316 -29.62 -9.55 -4.40
N ASP A 317 -28.47 -9.25 -5.01
CA ASP A 317 -28.35 -8.95 -6.44
C ASP A 317 -27.97 -10.23 -7.21
N PRO A 318 -28.78 -10.68 -8.20
CA PRO A 318 -28.46 -11.84 -9.03
C PRO A 318 -27.20 -11.71 -9.88
N VAL A 319 -26.81 -10.49 -10.25
CA VAL A 319 -25.68 -10.23 -11.15
C VAL A 319 -24.38 -10.11 -10.35
N HIS A 320 -24.39 -9.32 -9.27
CA HIS A 320 -23.24 -9.14 -8.39
C HIS A 320 -23.62 -9.34 -6.91
N PRO A 321 -23.73 -10.60 -6.45
CA PRO A 321 -24.16 -10.91 -5.09
C PRO A 321 -23.23 -10.30 -4.05
N PHE A 322 -23.77 -9.42 -3.20
CA PHE A 322 -23.10 -8.92 -2.00
C PHE A 322 -21.71 -8.29 -2.25
N THR A 323 -21.50 -7.63 -3.39
CA THR A 323 -20.20 -7.09 -3.86
C THR A 323 -19.33 -6.51 -2.75
N TYR A 324 -19.86 -5.56 -1.98
CA TYR A 324 -19.12 -4.88 -0.92
C TYR A 324 -19.10 -5.70 0.39
N MET A 325 -20.18 -6.42 0.70
CA MET A 325 -20.27 -7.26 1.90
C MET A 325 -19.33 -8.46 1.87
N ALA A 326 -18.91 -8.89 0.69
CA ALA A 326 -17.90 -9.94 0.53
C ALA A 326 -16.61 -9.60 1.29
N ALA A 327 -16.24 -8.31 1.39
CA ALA A 327 -15.06 -7.89 2.14
C ALA A 327 -15.13 -8.30 3.63
N LEU A 328 -16.29 -8.12 4.28
CA LEU A 328 -16.48 -8.51 5.69
C LEU A 328 -16.34 -10.03 5.86
N TYR A 329 -17.02 -10.81 5.02
CA TYR A 329 -16.93 -12.27 5.07
C TYR A 329 -15.48 -12.73 4.85
N ASN A 330 -14.81 -12.20 3.82
CA ASN A 330 -13.43 -12.55 3.48
C ASN A 330 -12.46 -12.19 4.61
N LEU A 331 -12.64 -11.03 5.26
CA LEU A 331 -11.88 -10.64 6.44
C LEU A 331 -12.08 -11.61 7.60
N ILE A 332 -13.33 -11.94 7.95
CA ILE A 332 -13.66 -12.84 9.05
C ILE A 332 -13.05 -14.22 8.82
N VAL A 333 -13.15 -14.74 7.61
CA VAL A 333 -12.59 -16.05 7.26
C VAL A 333 -11.08 -16.06 7.37
N CYS A 334 -10.39 -15.09 6.78
CA CYS A 334 -8.93 -14.99 6.88
C CYS A 334 -8.48 -14.82 8.33
N LEU A 335 -9.15 -13.95 9.11
CA LEU A 335 -8.86 -13.76 10.53
C LEU A 335 -9.09 -15.06 11.32
N SER A 336 -10.18 -15.76 11.07
CA SER A 336 -10.51 -17.01 11.76
C SER A 336 -9.46 -18.08 11.50
N VAL A 337 -9.06 -18.28 10.24
CA VAL A 337 -7.98 -19.22 9.88
C VAL A 337 -6.67 -18.83 10.57
N ALA A 338 -6.29 -17.55 10.50
CA ALA A 338 -5.08 -17.04 11.13
C ALA A 338 -5.06 -17.28 12.64
N VAL A 339 -6.16 -16.95 13.32
CA VAL A 339 -6.32 -17.12 14.77
C VAL A 339 -6.27 -18.59 15.15
N VAL A 340 -7.07 -19.44 14.49
CA VAL A 340 -7.15 -20.87 14.82
C VAL A 340 -5.78 -21.53 14.64
N VAL A 341 -5.10 -21.34 13.51
CA VAL A 341 -3.79 -21.97 13.28
C VAL A 341 -2.75 -21.49 14.31
N THR A 342 -2.79 -20.21 14.65
CA THR A 342 -1.87 -19.62 15.62
C THR A 342 -2.13 -20.13 17.04
N LEU A 343 -3.38 -20.26 17.46
CA LEU A 343 -3.74 -20.82 18.78
C LEU A 343 -3.36 -22.31 18.90
N PHE A 344 -3.42 -23.05 17.80
CA PHE A 344 -3.04 -24.47 17.77
C PHE A 344 -1.54 -24.70 17.50
N HIS A 345 -0.73 -23.65 17.42
CA HIS A 345 0.69 -23.74 17.06
C HIS A 345 1.47 -24.74 17.91
N ASP A 346 1.29 -24.75 19.24
CA ASP A 346 2.02 -25.67 20.12
C ASP A 346 1.69 -27.15 19.85
N LYS A 347 0.42 -27.44 19.54
CA LYS A 347 -0.02 -28.79 19.16
C LYS A 347 0.56 -29.18 17.79
N LEU A 348 0.54 -28.25 16.82
CA LEU A 348 1.14 -28.43 15.50
C LEU A 348 2.65 -28.70 15.60
N LYS A 349 3.36 -27.98 16.48
CA LYS A 349 4.80 -28.17 16.72
C LYS A 349 5.12 -29.54 17.33
N LYS A 350 4.32 -30.00 18.30
CA LYS A 350 4.43 -31.36 18.87
C LYS A 350 4.20 -32.43 17.81
N LEU A 351 3.17 -32.27 16.99
CA LEU A 351 2.86 -33.16 15.88
C LEU A 351 4.00 -33.18 14.84
N ALA A 352 4.48 -32.01 14.43
CA ALA A 352 5.59 -31.89 13.48
C ALA A 352 6.88 -32.54 13.99
N LYS A 353 7.18 -32.43 15.30
CA LYS A 353 8.33 -33.09 15.92
C LYS A 353 8.20 -34.63 15.87
N LYS A 354 6.98 -35.16 16.07
CA LYS A 354 6.70 -36.59 15.95
C LYS A 354 6.90 -37.07 14.51
N ILE A 355 6.37 -36.32 13.54
CA ILE A 355 6.47 -36.61 12.10
C ILE A 355 7.94 -36.61 11.64
N ARG A 356 8.73 -35.61 12.06
CA ARG A 356 10.15 -35.51 11.65
C ARG A 356 11.02 -36.67 12.16
N LYS A 357 10.60 -37.40 13.21
CA LYS A 357 11.40 -38.48 13.82
C LYS A 357 11.33 -39.80 13.03
N ASN A 358 10.36 -39.99 12.14
CA ASN A 358 10.08 -41.27 11.50
C ASN A 358 10.29 -41.19 9.98
N SER A 359 11.00 -42.17 9.39
CA SER A 359 11.41 -42.12 7.97
C SER A 359 10.28 -42.35 6.97
N LYS A 360 9.23 -43.11 7.36
CA LYS A 360 8.03 -43.35 6.55
C LYS A 360 7.14 -42.10 6.38
N ASP A 361 7.35 -41.08 7.21
CA ASP A 361 6.46 -39.92 7.28
C ASP A 361 6.66 -38.95 6.11
N LYS A 362 7.78 -39.03 5.37
CA LYS A 362 7.97 -38.25 4.14
C LYS A 362 6.93 -38.57 3.06
N GLY A 363 6.58 -39.86 2.88
CA GLY A 363 5.55 -40.28 1.93
C GLY A 363 4.17 -39.74 2.30
N ILE A 364 3.83 -39.80 3.60
CA ILE A 364 2.58 -39.26 4.14
C ILE A 364 2.49 -37.74 3.89
N MET A 365 3.60 -37.00 4.10
CA MET A 365 3.62 -35.56 3.84
C MET A 365 3.38 -35.21 2.36
N TYR A 366 3.93 -35.97 1.41
CA TYR A 366 3.65 -35.75 -0.01
C TYR A 366 2.17 -35.99 -0.35
N VAL A 367 1.55 -37.02 0.25
CA VAL A 367 0.12 -37.28 0.07
C VAL A 367 -0.71 -36.13 0.64
N ILE A 368 -0.39 -35.63 1.83
CA ILE A 368 -1.08 -34.48 2.45
C ILE A 368 -0.96 -33.23 1.56
N ILE A 369 0.21 -32.95 1.01
CA ILE A 369 0.44 -31.83 0.08
C ILE A 369 -0.41 -32.02 -1.19
N ALA A 370 -0.35 -33.20 -1.80
CA ALA A 370 -1.09 -33.50 -3.02
C ALA A 370 -2.60 -33.36 -2.80
N LEU A 371 -3.13 -33.89 -1.70
CA LEU A 371 -4.55 -33.73 -1.34
C LEU A 371 -4.93 -32.27 -1.13
N SER A 372 -4.07 -31.48 -0.48
CA SER A 372 -4.32 -30.04 -0.28
C SER A 372 -4.42 -29.31 -1.62
N VAL A 373 -3.50 -29.58 -2.54
CA VAL A 373 -3.49 -28.99 -3.89
C VAL A 373 -4.72 -29.43 -4.69
N ILE A 374 -5.10 -30.71 -4.62
CA ILE A 374 -6.28 -31.23 -5.30
C ILE A 374 -7.55 -30.52 -4.79
N ILE A 375 -7.71 -30.34 -3.48
CA ILE A 375 -8.87 -29.65 -2.91
C ILE A 375 -8.92 -28.19 -3.39
N ILE A 376 -7.79 -27.47 -3.38
CA ILE A 376 -7.72 -26.11 -3.92
C ILE A 376 -8.14 -26.07 -5.40
N ILE A 377 -7.66 -27.01 -6.21
CA ILE A 377 -8.02 -27.10 -7.63
C ILE A 377 -9.50 -27.41 -7.80
N ILE A 378 -10.08 -28.30 -6.98
CA ILE A 378 -11.51 -28.61 -7.00
C ILE A 378 -12.34 -27.36 -6.70
N ASP A 379 -12.00 -26.63 -5.62
CA ASP A 379 -12.70 -25.42 -5.22
C ASP A 379 -12.57 -24.31 -6.28
N MET A 380 -11.37 -24.10 -6.83
CA MET A 380 -11.14 -23.19 -7.95
C MET A 380 -11.96 -23.58 -9.18
N THR A 381 -12.00 -24.86 -9.52
CA THR A 381 -12.77 -25.37 -10.67
C THR A 381 -14.27 -25.22 -10.45
N ALA A 382 -14.75 -25.47 -9.23
CA ALA A 382 -16.15 -25.29 -8.85
C ALA A 382 -16.61 -23.84 -9.05
N VAL A 383 -15.72 -22.89 -8.76
CA VAL A 383 -15.94 -21.45 -8.93
C VAL A 383 -15.82 -21.04 -10.40
N PHE A 384 -14.64 -21.19 -11.00
CA PHE A 384 -14.34 -20.62 -12.32
C PHE A 384 -15.02 -21.34 -13.48
N LEU A 385 -15.24 -22.65 -13.38
CA LEU A 385 -15.96 -23.43 -14.40
C LEU A 385 -17.43 -23.68 -14.03
N ASN A 386 -17.88 -23.13 -12.91
CA ASN A 386 -19.23 -23.30 -12.38
C ASN A 386 -19.68 -24.77 -12.18
N ILE A 387 -18.75 -25.71 -11.98
CA ILE A 387 -19.05 -27.14 -11.80
C ILE A 387 -19.53 -27.43 -10.37
N ASN A 388 -20.53 -28.31 -10.22
CA ASN A 388 -21.05 -28.68 -8.90
C ASN A 388 -20.41 -29.99 -8.38
N PHE A 389 -19.59 -29.87 -7.35
CA PHE A 389 -18.93 -31.00 -6.68
C PHE A 389 -19.61 -31.31 -5.33
N GLY A 390 -20.88 -31.71 -5.37
CA GLY A 390 -21.63 -32.10 -4.15
C GLY A 390 -22.07 -30.94 -3.25
N GLY A 391 -21.96 -29.70 -3.73
CA GLY A 391 -22.40 -28.49 -3.03
C GLY A 391 -21.56 -28.14 -1.78
N LEU A 392 -22.06 -27.15 -1.02
CA LEU A 392 -21.35 -26.60 0.14
C LEU A 392 -21.09 -27.64 1.25
N ALA A 393 -22.01 -28.60 1.44
CA ALA A 393 -21.90 -29.62 2.48
C ALA A 393 -20.68 -30.55 2.30
N VAL A 394 -20.20 -30.71 1.06
CA VAL A 394 -19.00 -31.52 0.76
C VAL A 394 -17.76 -30.62 0.71
N LEU A 395 -17.85 -29.49 0.03
CA LEU A 395 -16.69 -28.62 -0.21
C LEU A 395 -16.17 -27.97 1.08
N LEU A 396 -17.06 -27.43 1.92
CA LEU A 396 -16.62 -26.71 3.12
C LEU A 396 -15.82 -27.59 4.10
N PRO A 397 -16.24 -28.82 4.47
CA PRO A 397 -15.42 -29.70 5.31
C PRO A 397 -14.08 -30.07 4.66
N LEU A 398 -14.05 -30.27 3.34
CA LEU A 398 -12.80 -30.56 2.62
C LEU A 398 -11.84 -29.37 2.68
N THR A 399 -12.32 -28.14 2.48
CA THR A 399 -11.49 -26.94 2.58
C THR A 399 -10.99 -26.72 4.01
N LEU A 400 -11.80 -26.99 5.04
CA LEU A 400 -11.35 -26.93 6.44
C LEU A 400 -10.28 -28.00 6.74
N LEU A 401 -10.43 -29.22 6.21
CA LEU A 401 -9.42 -30.27 6.30
C LEU A 401 -8.13 -29.85 5.59
N MET A 402 -8.25 -29.24 4.41
CA MET A 402 -7.12 -28.69 3.67
C MET A 402 -6.39 -27.62 4.51
N CYS A 403 -7.10 -26.74 5.22
CA CYS A 403 -6.47 -25.74 6.09
C CYS A 403 -5.59 -26.40 7.16
N ALA A 404 -6.09 -27.47 7.79
CA ALA A 404 -5.32 -28.25 8.75
C ALA A 404 -4.08 -28.91 8.11
N PHE A 405 -4.23 -29.49 6.91
CA PHE A 405 -3.13 -30.09 6.16
C PHE A 405 -2.04 -29.10 5.80
N VAL A 406 -2.41 -27.90 5.32
CA VAL A 406 -1.45 -26.82 5.04
C VAL A 406 -0.76 -26.37 6.32
N ALA A 407 -1.49 -26.21 7.43
CA ALA A 407 -0.91 -25.80 8.71
C ALA A 407 0.13 -26.81 9.24
N VAL A 408 -0.18 -28.11 9.17
CA VAL A 408 0.74 -29.18 9.56
C VAL A 408 1.96 -29.20 8.65
N THR A 409 1.75 -29.15 7.33
CA THR A 409 2.82 -29.18 6.34
C THR A 409 3.78 -28.01 6.50
N THR A 410 3.24 -26.79 6.61
CA THR A 410 4.06 -25.60 6.81
C THR A 410 4.86 -25.70 8.10
N THR A 411 4.27 -26.19 9.20
CA THR A 411 5.00 -26.38 10.47
C THR A 411 6.12 -27.43 10.35
N VAL A 412 5.96 -28.44 9.50
CA VAL A 412 6.97 -29.49 9.27
C VAL A 412 8.13 -28.99 8.41
N TYR A 413 7.88 -28.20 7.36
CA TYR A 413 8.93 -27.79 6.42
C TYR A 413 9.53 -26.40 6.71
N VAL A 414 8.74 -25.46 7.20
CA VAL A 414 9.22 -24.12 7.52
C VAL A 414 9.81 -24.11 8.92
N LYS A 415 11.12 -23.90 8.99
CA LYS A 415 11.81 -23.69 10.27
C LYS A 415 11.50 -22.30 10.77
N TYR A 416 10.96 -22.22 11.98
CA TYR A 416 10.58 -20.97 12.63
C TYR A 416 11.13 -20.93 14.06
N ASN A 417 11.86 -19.86 14.38
CA ASN A 417 12.29 -19.50 15.73
C ASN A 417 11.86 -18.06 16.03
N GLU A 418 11.00 -17.91 17.03
CA GLU A 418 10.42 -16.63 17.44
C GLU A 418 11.50 -15.60 17.84
N GLU A 419 12.52 -16.01 18.58
CA GLU A 419 13.54 -15.07 19.12
C GLU A 419 14.45 -14.52 18.02
N THR A 420 14.86 -15.36 17.07
CA THR A 420 15.81 -14.92 16.03
C THR A 420 15.13 -14.34 14.80
N GLN A 421 13.84 -14.59 14.59
CA GLN A 421 13.14 -14.19 13.37
C GLN A 421 12.00 -13.20 13.58
N VAL A 422 11.57 -12.92 14.82
CA VAL A 422 10.45 -11.98 15.08
C VAL A 422 10.84 -10.83 16.01
N LEU A 423 11.86 -11.00 16.85
CA LEU A 423 12.36 -9.90 17.69
C LEU A 423 12.81 -8.74 16.80
N GLY A 424 12.42 -7.50 17.14
CA GLY A 424 12.69 -6.32 16.32
C GLY A 424 11.72 -6.11 15.15
N LEU A 425 10.92 -7.09 14.75
CA LEU A 425 10.01 -6.98 13.59
C LEU A 425 8.54 -6.73 13.96
N THR A 426 8.22 -6.75 15.25
CA THR A 426 6.88 -6.46 15.77
C THR A 426 6.86 -5.12 16.49
N ILE A 427 5.70 -4.47 16.54
CA ILE A 427 5.53 -3.17 17.22
C ILE A 427 5.98 -3.23 18.68
N GLY A 428 5.69 -4.33 19.38
CA GLY A 428 6.10 -4.52 20.78
C GLY A 428 7.62 -4.70 20.98
N SER A 429 8.38 -4.98 19.91
CA SER A 429 9.83 -5.17 19.98
C SER A 429 10.64 -4.20 19.11
N ILE A 430 9.98 -3.19 18.53
CA ILE A 430 10.59 -2.26 17.55
C ILE A 430 11.80 -1.49 18.09
N ARG A 431 11.92 -1.34 19.42
CA ARG A 431 13.11 -0.76 20.05
C ARG A 431 14.39 -1.58 19.74
N HIS A 432 14.28 -2.91 19.72
CA HIS A 432 15.39 -3.80 19.37
C HIS A 432 15.74 -3.69 17.88
N ALA A 433 14.77 -3.32 17.02
CA ALA A 433 15.01 -3.11 15.59
C ALA A 433 16.04 -1.99 15.35
N LYS A 434 15.94 -0.90 16.11
CA LYS A 434 16.89 0.21 16.02
C LYS A 434 18.30 -0.20 16.45
N GLU A 435 18.41 -0.96 17.53
CA GLU A 435 19.71 -1.49 18.01
C GLU A 435 20.33 -2.45 17.01
N TRP A 436 19.53 -3.33 16.41
CA TRP A 436 19.97 -4.25 15.35
C TRP A 436 20.41 -3.51 14.10
N PHE A 437 19.66 -2.48 13.69
CA PHE A 437 20.02 -1.66 12.54
C PHE A 437 21.31 -0.86 12.79
N LYS A 438 21.48 -0.30 13.99
CA LYS A 438 22.70 0.41 14.41
C LYS A 438 23.90 -0.53 14.60
N GLY A 439 23.66 -1.77 15.03
CA GLY A 439 24.71 -2.71 15.46
C GLY A 439 25.25 -2.44 16.87
N GLY A 440 24.52 -1.68 17.70
CA GLY A 440 24.97 -1.27 19.04
C GLY A 440 23.87 -0.61 19.87
N LYS A 441 24.21 -0.14 21.08
CA LYS A 441 23.27 0.55 21.97
C LYS A 441 22.84 1.90 21.39
N LEU A 442 21.58 2.27 21.61
CA LEU A 442 21.03 3.54 21.15
C LEU A 442 21.56 4.73 21.97
N ASN A 443 21.84 5.84 21.29
CA ASN A 443 22.15 7.13 21.92
C ASN A 443 20.97 8.10 21.75
N GLU A 444 20.01 8.06 22.69
CA GLU A 444 18.79 8.88 22.66
C GLU A 444 18.98 10.30 23.21
N ARG A 445 20.23 10.74 23.48
CA ARG A 445 20.48 12.10 24.01
C ARG A 445 20.09 13.16 22.98
N GLU A 446 19.25 14.10 23.36
CA GLU A 446 18.85 15.19 22.45
C GLU A 446 20.02 16.16 22.26
N GLY A 447 20.29 16.54 21.00
CA GLY A 447 21.40 17.42 20.63
C GLY A 447 20.97 18.48 19.63
N GLU A 448 21.83 19.48 19.43
CA GLU A 448 21.57 20.57 18.49
C GLU A 448 21.93 20.19 17.06
N LYS A 449 21.25 20.82 16.09
CA LYS A 449 21.63 20.75 14.67
C LYS A 449 22.89 21.57 14.44
N VAL A 450 23.81 21.04 13.65
CA VAL A 450 25.08 21.69 13.31
C VAL A 450 25.04 22.16 11.87
N LYS A 451 25.66 23.32 11.60
CA LYS A 451 25.83 23.88 10.26
C LYS A 451 27.31 24.08 9.99
N ALA A 452 27.80 23.47 8.93
CA ALA A 452 29.22 23.48 8.61
C ALA A 452 29.46 23.40 7.09
N HIS A 453 30.64 23.85 6.69
CA HIS A 453 31.17 23.57 5.35
C HIS A 453 31.53 22.09 5.25
N TRP A 454 31.73 21.57 4.05
CA TRP A 454 32.13 20.19 3.85
C TRP A 454 33.37 20.08 2.97
N LYS A 455 34.16 19.03 3.20
CA LYS A 455 35.31 18.66 2.36
C LYS A 455 35.32 17.17 2.10
N ILE A 456 35.93 16.77 1.00
CA ILE A 456 36.05 15.36 0.61
C ILE A 456 37.33 14.78 1.17
N ILE A 457 37.24 13.60 1.80
CA ILE A 457 38.38 12.78 2.22
C ILE A 457 38.37 11.44 1.48
N GLU A 458 39.55 10.83 1.35
CA GLU A 458 39.68 9.50 0.77
C GLU A 458 39.10 8.42 1.69
N GLY A 459 38.47 7.43 1.08
CA GLY A 459 37.91 6.27 1.77
C GLY A 459 36.59 5.81 1.18
N LYS A 460 36.27 4.54 1.44
CA LYS A 460 35.05 3.89 0.94
C LYS A 460 34.00 3.61 2.00
N LYS A 461 34.30 3.85 3.27
CA LYS A 461 33.35 3.62 4.38
C LYS A 461 32.20 4.63 4.32
N ASP A 462 30.98 4.18 4.59
CA ASP A 462 29.80 5.03 4.74
C ASP A 462 29.79 5.66 6.14
N GLU A 463 30.78 6.51 6.39
CA GLU A 463 30.98 7.23 7.65
C GLU A 463 31.19 8.72 7.36
N ILE A 464 30.72 9.61 8.23
CA ILE A 464 30.95 11.05 8.16
C ILE A 464 31.68 11.48 9.43
N ASN A 465 32.76 12.23 9.26
CA ASN A 465 33.57 12.71 10.38
C ASN A 465 33.22 14.17 10.69
N PHE A 466 33.01 14.44 11.98
CA PHE A 466 32.66 15.75 12.51
C PHE A 466 33.76 16.23 13.46
N SER A 467 33.84 17.54 13.70
CA SER A 467 34.77 18.01 14.73
C SER A 467 34.30 17.64 16.13
N SER A 468 35.22 17.47 17.08
CA SER A 468 34.90 17.17 18.49
C SER A 468 33.88 18.16 19.08
N LYS A 469 33.94 19.43 18.66
CA LYS A 469 33.01 20.49 19.08
C LYS A 469 31.60 20.27 18.53
N GLU A 470 31.48 19.84 17.29
CA GLU A 470 30.19 19.59 16.63
C GLU A 470 29.55 18.31 17.15
N MET A 471 30.34 17.25 17.36
CA MET A 471 29.86 16.03 18.02
C MET A 471 29.31 16.32 19.41
N HIS A 472 30.01 17.15 20.20
CA HIS A 472 29.52 17.56 21.52
C HIS A 472 28.21 18.35 21.44
N LYS A 473 28.06 19.27 20.46
CA LYS A 473 26.78 20.00 20.25
C LYS A 473 25.64 19.07 19.87
N MET A 474 25.90 18.12 18.99
CA MET A 474 24.93 17.11 18.55
C MET A 474 24.66 16.02 19.61
N GLN A 475 25.39 16.02 20.73
CA GLN A 475 25.38 14.94 21.72
C GLN A 475 25.56 13.57 21.04
N ALA A 476 26.47 13.52 20.07
CA ALA A 476 26.69 12.40 19.17
C ALA A 476 27.96 11.61 19.53
N GLU A 477 27.91 10.30 19.30
CA GLU A 477 29.00 9.36 19.52
C GLU A 477 29.37 8.66 18.20
N VAL A 478 30.58 8.10 18.16
CA VAL A 478 31.01 7.27 17.03
C VAL A 478 30.06 6.08 16.88
N GLY A 479 29.60 5.82 15.66
CA GLY A 479 28.62 4.79 15.35
C GLY A 479 27.16 5.25 15.42
N ASP A 480 26.87 6.47 15.85
CA ASP A 480 25.52 7.02 15.75
C ASP A 480 25.11 7.29 14.30
N LEU A 481 23.81 7.22 14.02
CA LEU A 481 23.26 7.57 12.72
C LEU A 481 23.12 9.09 12.61
N VAL A 482 23.42 9.62 11.44
CA VAL A 482 23.34 11.05 11.14
C VAL A 482 22.65 11.29 9.81
N TYR A 483 21.80 12.31 9.79
CA TYR A 483 21.23 12.86 8.59
C TYR A 483 21.92 14.18 8.24
N ILE A 484 22.42 14.29 7.02
CA ILE A 484 22.99 15.53 6.50
C ILE A 484 22.25 15.99 5.26
N ALA A 485 22.02 17.30 5.16
CA ALA A 485 21.32 17.91 4.03
C ALA A 485 21.88 19.30 3.71
N ASP A 486 21.73 19.75 2.46
CA ASP A 486 21.95 21.16 2.13
C ASP A 486 21.09 22.07 3.02
N ASN A 487 21.64 23.17 3.54
CA ASN A 487 20.94 24.14 4.42
C ASN A 487 19.93 25.03 3.67
N ARG A 488 19.23 24.50 2.67
CA ARG A 488 18.17 25.19 1.92
C ARG A 488 16.82 24.78 2.50
N LYS A 489 15.97 25.76 2.83
CA LYS A 489 14.66 25.51 3.47
C LYS A 489 13.82 24.42 2.80
N TRP A 490 13.59 24.54 1.48
CA TRP A 490 12.69 23.64 0.75
C TRP A 490 13.42 22.60 -0.12
N LEU A 491 14.59 22.96 -0.65
CA LEU A 491 15.37 22.11 -1.57
C LEU A 491 16.53 21.38 -0.87
N GLY A 492 16.68 21.57 0.44
CA GLY A 492 17.76 20.99 1.23
C GLY A 492 17.66 19.48 1.32
N GLY A 493 16.49 18.99 1.71
CA GLY A 493 16.24 17.54 1.85
C GLY A 493 16.36 16.74 0.55
N LEU A 494 16.29 17.39 -0.61
CA LEU A 494 16.53 16.73 -1.90
C LEU A 494 17.99 16.37 -2.13
N LYS A 495 18.87 17.10 -1.46
CA LYS A 495 20.31 16.91 -1.50
C LYS A 495 20.74 16.50 -0.10
N SER A 496 20.36 15.29 0.27
CA SER A 496 20.58 14.73 1.60
C SER A 496 20.94 13.26 1.55
N CYS A 497 21.55 12.78 2.62
CA CYS A 497 21.76 11.36 2.85
C CYS A 497 21.84 11.06 4.35
N HIS A 498 21.51 9.81 4.69
CA HIS A 498 21.85 9.21 5.97
C HIS A 498 23.21 8.52 5.89
N SER A 499 23.97 8.57 6.99
CA SER A 499 25.25 7.88 7.15
C SER A 499 25.52 7.61 8.64
N VAL A 500 26.71 7.12 8.96
CA VAL A 500 27.17 6.81 10.33
C VAL A 500 28.23 7.82 10.76
N ILE A 501 28.24 8.20 12.02
CA ILE A 501 29.28 9.10 12.57
C ILE A 501 30.58 8.32 12.77
N GLY A 502 31.64 8.77 12.11
CA GLY A 502 32.99 8.24 12.27
C GLY A 502 33.78 8.96 13.38
N GLU A 503 35.08 8.69 13.43
CA GLU A 503 36.01 9.31 14.40
C GLU A 503 36.01 10.85 14.32
N PRO A 504 36.12 11.54 15.46
CA PRO A 504 36.18 13.00 15.50
C PRO A 504 37.48 13.55 14.90
N HIS A 505 37.45 14.82 14.50
CA HIS A 505 38.64 15.59 14.12
C HIS A 505 38.68 16.97 14.80
N ASP A 506 39.76 17.72 14.58
CA ASP A 506 40.00 19.00 15.26
C ASP A 506 39.55 20.24 14.46
N GLU A 507 39.35 20.11 13.14
CA GLU A 507 38.97 21.24 12.28
C GLU A 507 37.51 21.67 12.49
N HIS A 508 37.28 22.82 13.13
CA HIS A 508 35.93 23.30 13.44
C HIS A 508 35.19 23.88 12.24
N GLY A 509 33.86 23.64 12.16
CA GLY A 509 33.01 24.22 11.12
C GLY A 509 33.13 23.52 9.77
N VAL A 510 33.75 22.34 9.75
CA VAL A 510 33.99 21.52 8.57
C VAL A 510 33.55 20.09 8.85
N ILE A 511 32.73 19.52 7.98
CA ILE A 511 32.32 18.12 8.00
C ILE A 511 33.08 17.39 6.91
N MET A 512 33.75 16.29 7.25
CA MET A 512 34.46 15.50 6.26
C MET A 512 33.55 14.42 5.70
N ILE A 513 33.24 14.53 4.41
CA ILE A 513 32.45 13.56 3.65
C ILE A 513 33.37 12.78 2.69
N ARG A 514 32.83 11.71 2.08
CA ARG A 514 33.54 10.86 1.12
C ARG A 514 32.82 10.92 -0.22
N GLN A 515 33.47 10.44 -1.28
CA GLN A 515 32.92 10.46 -2.64
C GLN A 515 31.53 9.82 -2.72
N LEU A 516 31.30 8.73 -1.98
CA LEU A 516 30.01 8.06 -1.89
C LEU A 516 28.87 9.00 -1.43
N HIS A 517 29.12 9.86 -0.44
CA HIS A 517 28.10 10.78 0.06
C HIS A 517 27.75 11.85 -0.98
N LEU A 518 28.75 12.31 -1.74
CA LEU A 518 28.52 13.25 -2.84
C LEU A 518 27.72 12.60 -3.97
N GLU A 519 27.94 11.32 -4.27
CA GLU A 519 27.15 10.59 -5.27
C GLU A 519 25.70 10.36 -4.83
N LYS A 520 25.50 10.01 -3.55
CA LYS A 520 24.16 9.80 -2.96
C LYS A 520 23.36 11.09 -2.83
N ALA A 521 23.93 12.09 -2.16
CA ALA A 521 23.24 13.32 -1.80
C ALA A 521 23.38 14.41 -2.85
N GLN A 522 24.38 14.34 -3.75
CA GLN A 522 24.64 15.33 -4.79
C GLN A 522 24.71 16.78 -4.27
N PHE A 523 25.40 16.99 -3.14
CA PHE A 523 25.57 18.29 -2.50
C PHE A 523 26.09 19.36 -3.47
N VAL A 524 25.63 20.59 -3.27
CA VAL A 524 26.09 21.72 -4.09
C VAL A 524 27.40 22.25 -3.53
N GLU A 525 28.41 22.34 -4.38
CA GLU A 525 29.73 22.86 -4.00
C GLU A 525 29.63 24.29 -3.43
N GLY A 526 30.37 24.55 -2.35
CA GLY A 526 30.37 25.84 -1.64
C GLY A 526 29.13 26.12 -0.77
N LYS A 527 28.14 25.22 -0.73
CA LYS A 527 27.00 25.35 0.19
C LYS A 527 27.28 24.70 1.54
N ILE A 528 26.73 25.31 2.58
CA ILE A 528 26.73 24.79 3.95
C ILE A 528 25.74 23.65 4.04
N ILE A 529 26.13 22.58 4.74
CA ILE A 529 25.25 21.46 5.08
C ILE A 529 24.78 21.60 6.53
N GLU A 530 23.54 21.19 6.78
CA GLU A 530 22.95 21.02 8.11
C GLU A 530 23.01 19.52 8.46
N ALA A 531 23.54 19.21 9.64
CA ALA A 531 23.66 17.87 10.18
C ALA A 531 22.81 17.71 11.45
N GLU A 532 22.15 16.57 11.57
CA GLU A 532 21.32 16.21 12.71
C GLU A 532 21.51 14.73 13.05
N LYS A 533 21.73 14.43 14.34
CA LYS A 533 21.80 13.06 14.83
C LYS A 533 20.41 12.43 14.81
N GLU A 534 20.31 11.22 14.28
CA GLU A 534 19.07 10.44 14.30
C GLU A 534 18.85 9.77 15.66
N MET A 535 17.59 9.75 16.14
CA MET A 535 17.18 9.21 17.45
C MET A 535 16.45 7.86 17.37
#